data_AF-A0AAW6NLA0-F1
#
_entry.id   AF-A0AAW6NLA0-F1
#
_cell.length_a   1.000
_cell.length_b   1.000
_cell.length_c   1.000
_cell.angle_alpha   90.00
_cell.angle_beta   90.00
_cell.angle_gamma   90.00
#
_symmetry.space_group_name_H-M   'P 1'
#
loop_
_entity.id
_entity.type
_entity.pdbx_description
1 polymer ?
#
loop_
_entity_poly.entity_id
_entity_poly.type
_entity_poly.pdbx_seq_one_letter_code
_entity_poly.pdbx_strand_id
1 'polypeptide(L)'
;MIPVLAISAWSGTGKTSLLKKLIPALCAKGIRPGLIKHTHHNMDVDKPGKDSYELRKAGAAQTMVASNQRWALMTETPDEAPLDLAYLVSRMDHST
;
A
#
# COMPACT_ATOMS: atom_id res chain seq x y z
N MET A 1 -8.94 -4.03 18.31
CA MET A 1 -8.66 -4.83 17.09
C MET A 1 -9.23 -4.07 15.91
N ILE A 2 -8.44 -3.88 14.84
CA ILE A 2 -8.91 -3.17 13.64
C ILE A 2 -9.62 -4.17 12.74
N PRO A 3 -10.86 -3.89 12.28
CA PRO A 3 -11.54 -4.78 11.35
C PRO A 3 -10.78 -4.88 10.03
N VAL A 4 -10.54 -6.12 9.58
CA VAL A 4 -9.90 -6.40 8.28
C VAL A 4 -10.85 -7.23 7.43
N LEU A 5 -11.08 -6.79 6.19
CA LEU A 5 -11.93 -7.49 5.21
C LEU A 5 -11.10 -7.81 3.96
N ALA A 6 -11.03 -9.09 3.60
CA ALA A 6 -10.36 -9.54 2.38
C ALA A 6 -11.33 -9.67 1.21
N ILE A 7 -10.94 -9.15 0.04
CA ILE A 7 -11.66 -9.33 -1.23
C ILE A 7 -10.79 -10.17 -2.16
N SER A 8 -11.15 -11.45 -2.34
CA SER A 8 -10.43 -12.40 -3.19
C SER A 8 -11.33 -12.97 -4.29
N ALA A 9 -10.75 -13.16 -5.47
CA ALA A 9 -11.38 -13.72 -6.67
C ALA A 9 -10.29 -13.99 -7.72
N TRP A 10 -10.60 -14.69 -8.80
CA TRP A 10 -9.68 -14.88 -9.92
C TRP A 10 -9.36 -13.57 -10.66
N SER A 11 -8.29 -13.60 -11.46
CA SER A 11 -7.94 -12.48 -12.34
C SER A 11 -9.08 -12.22 -13.35
N GLY A 12 -9.33 -10.97 -13.69
CA GLY A 12 -10.41 -10.59 -14.60
C GLY A 12 -11.83 -10.57 -14.01
N THR A 13 -12.08 -11.13 -12.82
CA THR A 13 -13.43 -11.19 -12.20
C THR A 13 -13.97 -9.83 -11.71
N GLY A 14 -13.23 -8.74 -11.90
CA GLY A 14 -13.72 -7.39 -11.57
C GLY A 14 -13.48 -6.92 -10.13
N LYS A 15 -12.57 -7.54 -9.35
CA LYS A 15 -12.19 -7.09 -7.99
C LYS A 15 -11.89 -5.59 -7.92
N THR A 16 -11.05 -5.12 -8.83
CA THR A 16 -10.69 -3.70 -8.89
C THR A 16 -11.90 -2.84 -9.23
N SER A 17 -12.78 -3.29 -10.13
CA SER A 17 -14.01 -2.57 -10.49
C SER A 17 -14.98 -2.47 -9.31
N LEU A 18 -15.10 -3.53 -8.50
CA LEU A 18 -15.87 -3.51 -7.25
C LEU A 18 -15.27 -2.51 -6.25
N LEU A 19 -13.96 -2.60 -5.97
CA LEU A 19 -13.29 -1.73 -5.00
C LEU A 19 -13.37 -0.25 -5.37
N LYS A 20 -13.26 0.09 -6.67
CA LYS A 20 -13.44 1.46 -7.18
C LYS A 20 -14.82 2.05 -6.90
N LYS A 21 -15.86 1.21 -6.72
CA LYS A 21 -17.22 1.64 -6.36
C LYS A 21 -17.47 1.59 -4.85
N LEU A 22 -16.94 0.56 -4.19
CA LEU A 22 -17.13 0.33 -2.76
C LEU A 22 -16.44 1.38 -1.89
N ILE A 23 -15.18 1.71 -2.20
CA ILE A 23 -14.39 2.66 -1.39
C ILE A 23 -15.09 4.03 -1.30
N PRO A 24 -15.53 4.66 -2.41
CA PRO A 24 -16.30 5.90 -2.34
C PRO A 24 -17.60 5.77 -1.53
N ALA A 25 -18.31 4.64 -1.64
CA ALA A 25 -19.55 4.41 -0.88
C ALA A 25 -19.30 4.29 0.64
N LEU A 26 -18.17 3.71 1.05
CA LEU A 26 -17.74 3.68 2.46
C LEU A 26 -17.37 5.09 2.94
N CYS A 27 -16.60 5.85 2.14
CA CYS A 27 -16.27 7.25 2.44
C CYS A 27 -17.52 8.12 2.59
N ALA A 28 -18.53 7.95 1.74
CA ALA A 28 -19.80 8.66 1.81
C ALA A 28 -20.59 8.37 3.11
N LYS A 29 -20.29 7.26 3.79
CA LYS A 29 -20.84 6.90 5.11
C LYS A 29 -19.96 7.36 6.28
N GLY A 30 -18.93 8.17 6.03
CA GLY A 30 -17.99 8.65 7.05
C GLY A 30 -16.94 7.62 7.47
N ILE A 31 -16.84 6.47 6.79
CA ILE A 31 -15.80 5.47 7.03
C ILE A 31 -14.53 5.90 6.29
N ARG A 32 -13.36 5.78 6.92
CA ARG A 32 -12.05 6.10 6.33
C ARG A 32 -11.30 4.78 6.05
N PRO A 33 -11.53 4.12 4.90
CA PRO A 33 -10.95 2.80 4.64
C PRO A 33 -9.46 2.89 4.26
N GLY A 34 -8.63 2.07 4.89
CA GLY A 34 -7.31 1.70 4.37
C GLY A 34 -7.39 0.61 3.29
N LEU A 35 -6.34 0.47 2.47
CA LEU A 35 -6.24 -0.58 1.46
C LEU A 35 -4.84 -1.20 1.45
N ILE A 36 -4.76 -2.49 1.71
CA ILE A 36 -3.57 -3.30 1.48
C ILE A 36 -3.79 -4.12 0.21
N LYS A 37 -2.88 -4.04 -0.75
CA LYS A 37 -2.90 -4.81 -1.99
C LYS A 37 -1.64 -5.65 -2.10
N HIS A 38 -1.80 -6.96 -2.19
CA HIS A 38 -0.71 -7.88 -2.52
C HIS A 38 -0.51 -7.97 -4.05
N THR A 39 0.75 -8.06 -4.49
CA THR A 39 1.14 -8.21 -5.89
C THR A 39 2.43 -9.01 -5.97
N HIS A 40 2.54 -9.90 -6.97
CA HIS A 40 3.76 -10.67 -7.24
C HIS A 40 4.70 -9.96 -8.22
N HIS A 41 4.29 -8.80 -8.74
CA HIS A 41 5.13 -7.99 -9.62
C HIS A 41 6.06 -7.09 -8.81
N ASN A 42 7.29 -6.93 -9.30
CA ASN A 42 8.21 -5.92 -8.79
C ASN A 42 7.55 -4.53 -8.93
N MET A 43 7.55 -3.74 -7.86
CA MET A 43 6.81 -2.48 -7.79
C MET A 43 7.75 -1.37 -7.35
N ASP A 44 8.02 -0.45 -8.28
CA ASP A 44 8.59 0.84 -7.92
C ASP A 44 7.45 1.85 -7.75
N VAL A 45 7.32 2.39 -6.54
CA VAL A 45 6.35 3.46 -6.23
C VAL A 45 6.86 4.80 -6.79
N ASP A 46 8.16 4.98 -6.82
CA ASP A 46 8.87 6.05 -7.51
C ASP A 46 9.32 5.63 -8.92
N LYS A 47 10.02 6.52 -9.63
CA LYS A 47 10.40 6.32 -11.04
C LYS A 47 11.92 6.35 -11.20
N PRO A 48 12.51 5.49 -12.06
CA PRO A 48 13.91 5.57 -12.43
C PRO A 48 14.34 6.99 -12.85
N GLY A 49 15.54 7.42 -12.42
CA GLY A 49 16.06 8.77 -12.68
C GLY A 49 15.50 9.87 -11.76
N LYS A 50 14.70 9.53 -10.76
CA LYS A 50 14.33 10.46 -9.66
C LYS A 50 15.21 10.20 -8.45
N ASP A 51 15.54 11.26 -7.71
CA ASP A 51 16.40 11.18 -6.53
C ASP A 51 15.94 10.12 -5.52
N SER A 52 14.63 10.02 -5.26
CA SER A 52 14.11 9.01 -4.32
C SER A 52 14.38 7.57 -4.78
N TYR A 53 14.33 7.32 -6.09
CA TYR A 53 14.59 6.02 -6.68
C TYR A 53 16.07 5.68 -6.59
N GLU A 54 16.93 6.62 -6.98
CA GLU A 54 18.39 6.42 -6.95
C GLU A 54 18.89 6.22 -5.52
N LEU A 55 18.41 7.02 -4.55
CA LEU A 55 18.78 6.89 -3.14
C LEU A 55 18.29 5.56 -2.52
N ARG A 56 17.10 5.11 -2.90
CA ARG A 56 16.59 3.79 -2.48
C ARG A 56 17.45 2.67 -3.05
N LYS A 57 17.74 2.69 -4.36
CA LYS A 57 18.60 1.70 -5.02
C LYS A 57 20.06 1.76 -4.55
N ALA A 58 20.52 2.90 -4.04
CA ALA A 58 21.82 3.04 -3.38
C ALA A 58 21.89 2.37 -2.00
N GLY A 59 20.76 1.87 -1.46
CA GLY A 59 20.73 1.05 -0.24
C GLY A 59 19.91 1.64 0.91
N ALA A 60 19.13 2.69 0.70
CA ALA A 60 18.21 3.16 1.73
C ALA A 60 17.08 2.13 1.95
N ALA A 61 17.11 1.45 3.11
CA ALA A 61 16.10 0.47 3.50
C ALA A 61 14.69 1.08 3.65
N GLN A 62 14.63 2.37 3.99
CA GLN A 62 13.40 3.14 4.02
C GLN A 62 13.62 4.50 3.35
N THR A 63 12.68 4.89 2.50
CA THR A 63 12.70 6.18 1.80
C THR A 63 11.33 6.83 1.93
N MET A 64 11.28 8.05 2.46
CA MET A 64 10.07 8.85 2.56
C MET A 64 10.13 10.03 1.60
N VAL A 65 9.10 10.18 0.77
CA VAL A 65 8.90 11.35 -0.08
C VAL A 65 7.67 12.10 0.42
N ALA A 66 7.83 13.38 0.76
CA ALA A 66 6.78 14.17 1.39
C ALA A 66 6.47 15.46 0.62
N SER A 67 5.22 15.89 0.69
CA SER A 67 4.70 17.17 0.18
C SER A 67 3.53 17.61 1.05
N ASN A 68 3.09 18.87 0.92
CA ASN A 68 1.92 19.39 1.64
C ASN A 68 0.62 18.64 1.31
N GLN A 69 0.55 17.94 0.17
CA GLN A 69 -0.66 17.22 -0.26
C GLN A 69 -0.69 15.76 0.23
N ARG A 70 0.49 15.13 0.33
CA ARG A 70 0.65 13.71 0.66
C ARG A 70 2.12 13.36 0.86
N TRP A 71 2.34 12.23 1.52
CA TRP A 71 3.62 11.56 1.60
C TRP A 71 3.49 10.10 1.19
N ALA A 72 4.62 9.49 0.84
CA ALA A 72 4.75 8.06 0.57
C ALA A 72 5.99 7.52 1.30
N LEU A 73 5.85 6.38 1.95
CA LEU A 73 6.94 5.63 2.57
C LEU A 73 7.13 4.33 1.80
N MET A 74 8.36 4.12 1.32
CA MET A 74 8.81 2.86 0.75
C MET A 74 9.68 2.16 1.79
N THR A 75 9.49 0.85 1.95
CA THR A 75 10.31 0.01 2.82
C THR A 75 10.65 -1.24 2.04
N GLU A 76 11.95 -1.48 1.85
CA GLU A 76 12.44 -2.70 1.20
C GLU A 76 12.12 -3.90 2.10
N THR A 77 11.54 -4.95 1.53
CA THR A 77 11.23 -6.18 2.26
C THR A 77 12.47 -7.07 2.23
N PRO A 78 12.92 -7.64 3.37
CA PRO A 78 14.02 -8.60 3.37
C PRO A 78 13.70 -9.82 2.48
N ASP A 79 14.70 -10.32 1.74
CA ASP A 79 14.53 -11.40 0.74
C ASP A 79 14.01 -12.74 1.32
N GLU A 80 14.13 -12.93 2.63
CA GLU A 80 13.95 -14.25 3.27
C GLU A 80 12.63 -14.39 4.08
N ALA A 81 11.90 -13.31 4.34
CA ALA A 81 10.74 -13.34 5.21
C ALA A 81 9.42 -13.25 4.42
N PRO A 82 8.47 -14.21 4.59
CA PRO A 82 7.14 -14.05 4.03
C PRO A 82 6.45 -12.82 4.62
N LEU A 83 5.79 -12.04 3.77
CA LEU A 83 5.01 -10.87 4.19
C LEU A 83 3.86 -11.29 5.10
N ASP A 84 3.91 -10.87 6.37
CA ASP A 84 2.83 -11.05 7.34
C ASP A 84 1.79 -9.93 7.23
N LEU A 85 0.51 -10.31 7.06
CA LEU A 85 -0.59 -9.35 7.01
C LEU A 85 -0.76 -8.59 8.33
N ALA A 86 -0.55 -9.23 9.48
CA ALA A 86 -0.66 -8.56 10.77
C ALA A 86 0.44 -7.48 10.91
N TYR A 87 1.66 -7.82 10.52
CA TYR A 87 2.74 -6.86 10.36
C TYR A 87 2.37 -5.67 9.45
N LEU A 88 1.86 -5.91 8.24
CA LEU A 88 1.48 -4.84 7.32
C LEU A 88 0.35 -3.96 7.87
N VAL A 89 -0.65 -4.56 8.52
CA VAL A 89 -1.72 -3.81 9.19
C VAL A 89 -1.14 -2.91 10.28
N SER A 90 -0.15 -3.37 11.05
CA SER A 90 0.52 -2.56 12.09
C SER A 90 1.28 -1.33 11.56
N ARG A 91 1.55 -1.27 10.24
CA ARG A 91 2.20 -0.12 9.58
C ARG A 91 1.22 0.95 9.09
N MET A 92 -0.08 0.67 9.10
CA MET A 92 -1.09 1.64 8.71
C MET A 92 -1.33 2.64 9.86
N ASP A 93 -1.61 3.90 9.54
CA ASP A 93 -2.05 4.87 10.54
C ASP A 93 -3.47 4.52 11.02
N HIS A 94 -3.65 4.46 12.34
CA HIS A 94 -4.90 4.08 13.00
C HIS A 94 -5.62 5.26 13.67
N SER A 95 -4.98 6.43 13.74
CA SER A 95 -5.65 7.70 14.10
C SER A 95 -6.51 8.25 12.95
N THR A 96 -6.20 7.72 11.77
CA THR A 96 -6.77 7.79 10.43
C THR A 96 -8.21 7.38 10.21
#